data_AF-A0A2S1XFZ4-F1
#
_entry.id   AF-A0A2S1XFZ4-F1
#
_cell.length_a   1.000
_cell.length_b   1.000
_cell.length_c   1.000
_cell.angle_alpha   90.00
_cell.angle_beta   90.00
_cell.angle_gamma   90.00
#
_symmetry.space_group_name_H-M   'P 1'
#
loop_
_entity.id
_entity.type
_entity.pdbx_description
1 polymer ?
#
loop_
_entity_poly.entity_id
_entity_poly.type
_entity_poly.pdbx_seq_one_letter_code
_entity_poly.pdbx_strand_id
1 'polypeptide(L)' 'MRHPSSARTKAPAIVRRMAGHIVRLTEGNGTCTSDDLRNAGFTAGEIAAHGHAARDLAAERLRHLDVAA' A
#
# COMPACT_ATOMS: atom_id res chain seq x y z
N MET A 1 -23.58 -7.70 -20.38
CA MET A 1 -23.32 -7.24 -19.00
C MET A 1 -21.86 -7.58 -18.69
N ARG A 2 -20.94 -6.63 -18.89
CA ARG A 2 -19.50 -6.85 -18.64
C ARG A 2 -19.20 -6.35 -17.22
N HIS A 3 -18.54 -7.21 -16.46
CA HIS A 3 -18.18 -7.04 -15.07
C HIS A 3 -17.48 -5.69 -14.80
N PRO A 4 -17.71 -5.04 -13.65
CA PRO A 4 -17.19 -3.72 -13.38
C PRO A 4 -15.67 -3.73 -13.15
N SER A 5 -14.91 -3.41 -14.20
CA SER A 5 -13.48 -3.04 -14.13
C SER A 5 -13.22 -1.72 -13.38
N SER A 6 -14.16 -1.21 -12.58
CA SER A 6 -14.10 0.10 -11.93
C SER A 6 -13.33 0.12 -10.60
N ALA A 7 -12.75 -1.00 -10.15
CA ALA A 7 -11.96 -1.05 -8.91
C ALA A 7 -10.45 -0.80 -9.14
N ARG A 8 -9.95 -0.86 -10.39
CA ARG A 8 -8.52 -0.61 -10.70
C ARG A 8 -8.10 0.86 -10.46
N THR A 9 -9.03 1.75 -10.12
CA THR A 9 -8.80 3.20 -9.98
C THR A 9 -9.46 3.89 -8.77
N LYS A 10 -10.06 3.19 -7.80
CA LYS A 10 -10.76 3.86 -6.67
C LYS A 10 -9.86 4.27 -5.50
N ALA A 11 -8.73 3.61 -5.27
CA ALA A 11 -7.84 4.03 -4.19
C ALA A 11 -7.26 5.43 -4.49
N PRO A 12 -7.32 6.40 -3.56
CA PRO A 12 -6.75 7.72 -3.77
C PRO A 12 -5.25 7.62 -4.06
N ALA A 13 -4.70 8.58 -4.80
CA ALA A 13 -3.31 8.53 -5.27
C ALA A 13 -2.30 8.30 -4.13
N ILE A 14 -2.58 8.90 -2.97
CA ILE A 14 -1.79 8.75 -1.75
C ILE A 14 -1.75 7.30 -1.23
N VAL A 15 -2.88 6.59 -1.27
CA VAL A 15 -2.96 5.17 -0.86
C VAL A 15 -2.09 4.31 -1.78
N ARG A 16 -2.11 4.58 -3.10
CA ARG A 16 -1.29 3.81 -4.06
C ARG A 16 0.20 4.06 -3.85
N ARG A 17 0.59 5.33 -3.62
CA ARG A 17 1.98 5.73 -3.37
C ARG A 17 2.49 5.13 -2.06
N MET A 18 1.70 5.23 -0.99
CA MET A 18 2.01 4.69 0.33
C MET A 18 2.10 3.16 0.28
N ALA A 19 1.14 2.48 -0.35
CA ALA A 19 1.18 1.03 -0.54
C ALA A 19 2.41 0.57 -1.32
N GLY A 20 2.86 1.32 -2.34
CA GLY A 20 4.10 1.02 -3.06
C GLY A 20 5.35 1.12 -2.18
N HIS A 21 5.39 2.08 -1.25
CA HIS A 21 6.46 2.15 -0.25
C HIS A 21 6.39 1.01 0.75
N ILE A 22 5.19 0.67 1.25
CA ILE A 22 4.99 -0.44 2.18
C ILE A 22 5.50 -1.74 1.54
N VAL A 23 5.12 -2.05 0.30
CA VAL A 23 5.60 -3.25 -0.41
C VAL A 23 7.14 -3.30 -0.44
N ARG A 24 7.81 -2.22 -0.89
CA ARG A 24 9.28 -2.19 -0.96
C ARG A 24 9.96 -2.33 0.40
N LEU A 25 9.39 -1.72 1.45
CA LEU A 25 9.94 -1.82 2.81
C LEU A 25 9.75 -3.23 3.38
N THR A 26 8.62 -3.86 3.10
CA THR A 26 8.32 -5.24 3.51
C THR A 26 9.16 -6.26 2.74
N GLU A 27 9.47 -6.04 1.46
CA GLU A 27 10.39 -6.90 0.70
C GLU A 27 11.84 -6.83 1.22
N GLY A 28 12.28 -5.65 1.70
CA GLY A 28 13.63 -5.46 2.21
C GLY A 28 13.86 -5.87 3.67
N ASN A 29 12.90 -5.59 4.55
CA ASN A 29 13.04 -5.75 6.01
C ASN A 29 11.87 -6.50 6.68
N GLY A 30 10.89 -7.00 5.93
CA GLY A 30 9.75 -7.78 6.47
C GLY A 30 8.68 -6.95 7.20
N THR A 31 8.94 -5.69 7.55
CA THR A 31 7.99 -4.85 8.30
C THR A 31 8.01 -3.39 7.82
N CYS A 32 6.84 -2.74 7.84
CA CYS A 32 6.70 -1.30 7.58
C CYS A 32 6.06 -0.61 8.79
N THR A 33 6.78 0.33 9.40
CA THR A 33 6.33 1.10 10.55
C THR A 33 5.79 2.47 10.15
N SER A 34 5.06 3.13 11.06
CA SER A 34 4.60 4.50 10.85
C SER A 34 5.75 5.50 10.70
N ASP A 35 6.91 5.23 11.34
CA ASP A 35 8.11 6.05 11.21
C ASP A 35 8.77 5.89 9.84
N ASP A 36 8.75 4.69 9.25
CA ASP A 36 9.21 4.50 7.86
C ASP A 36 8.37 5.32 6.87
N LEU A 37 7.05 5.38 7.09
CA LEU A 37 6.16 6.20 6.28
C LEU A 37 6.41 7.71 6.47
N ARG A 38 6.72 8.14 7.70
CA ARG A 38 7.11 9.53 7.97
C ARG A 38 8.44 9.87 7.27
N ASN A 39 9.43 8.99 7.36
CA ASN A 39 10.71 9.13 6.65
C ASN A 39 10.54 9.12 5.13
N ALA A 40 9.52 8.43 4.60
CA ALA A 40 9.17 8.47 3.19
C ALA A 40 8.47 9.77 2.74
N GLY A 41 8.21 10.70 3.67
CA GLY A 41 7.61 12.01 3.41
C GLY A 41 6.09 12.06 3.54
N PHE A 42 5.45 11.05 4.15
CA PHE A 42 4.03 11.11 4.48
C PHE A 42 3.81 11.79 5.84
N THR A 43 2.80 12.64 5.92
CA THR A 43 2.43 13.30 7.18
C THR A 43 1.68 12.34 8.10
N ALA A 44 1.68 12.63 9.41
CA ALA A 44 0.93 11.83 10.38
C ALA A 44 -0.58 11.78 10.09
N GLY A 45 -1.16 12.88 9.59
CA GLY A 45 -2.57 12.93 9.20
C GLY A 45 -2.88 12.03 8.01
N GLU A 46 -2.01 12.01 7.00
CA GLU A 46 -2.15 11.12 5.84
C GLU A 46 -1.99 9.65 6.22
N ILE A 47 -1.04 9.32 7.10
CA ILE A 47 -0.85 7.95 7.61
C ILE A 47 -2.06 7.50 8.42
N ALA A 48 -2.63 8.39 9.26
CA ALA A 48 -3.83 8.07 10.03
C ALA A 48 -5.05 7.85 9.12
N ALA A 49 -5.25 8.71 8.12
CA ALA A 49 -6.40 8.63 7.22
C ALA A 49 -6.29 7.51 6.17
N HIS A 50 -5.08 7.23 5.67
CA HIS A 50 -4.86 6.38 4.51
C HIS A 50 -3.97 5.16 4.78
N GLY A 51 -3.30 5.09 5.93
CA GLY A 51 -2.35 4.03 6.25
C GLY A 51 -2.98 2.64 6.30
N HIS A 52 -4.22 2.52 6.81
CA HIS A 52 -4.93 1.24 6.80
C HIS A 52 -5.23 0.76 5.38
N ALA A 53 -5.80 1.63 4.54
CA ALA A 53 -6.10 1.30 3.14
C ALA A 53 -4.82 1.02 2.33
N ALA A 54 -3.72 1.71 2.63
CA ALA A 54 -2.42 1.48 2.01
C ALA A 54 -1.84 0.12 2.41
N ARG A 55 -1.97 -0.28 3.68
CA ARG A 55 -1.55 -1.61 4.17
C ARG A 55 -2.37 -2.72 3.53
N ASP A 56 -3.69 -2.56 3.44
CA ASP A 56 -4.57 -3.54 2.81
C ASP A 56 -4.20 -3.76 1.33
N LEU A 57 -4.00 -2.66 0.59
CA LEU A 57 -3.53 -2.72 -0.79
C LEU A 57 -2.12 -3.28 -0.94
N ALA A 58 -1.22 -3.02 0.02
CA ALA A 58 0.12 -3.58 0.02
C ALA A 58 0.11 -5.08 0.29
N ALA A 59 -0.69 -5.53 1.26
CA ALA A 59 -0.90 -6.95 1.55
C ALA A 59 -1.52 -7.67 0.34
N GLU A 60 -2.47 -7.03 -0.35
CA GLU A 60 -3.02 -7.53 -1.61
C GLU A 60 -1.96 -7.69 -2.71
N ARG A 61 -0.97 -6.79 -2.76
CA ARG A 61 0.12 -6.87 -3.74
C ARG A 61 1.12 -7.96 -3.37
N LEU A 62 1.52 -8.03 -2.11
CA LEU A 62 2.47 -9.03 -1.60
C LEU A 62 1.94 -10.45 -1.82
N ARG A 63 0.68 -10.74 -1.45
CA ARG A 63 0.05 -12.04 -1.70
C ARG A 63 0.00 -12.44 -3.18
N HIS A 64 0.06 -11.46 -4.09
CA HIS A 64 0.03 -11.68 -5.53
C HIS A 64 1.44 -11.79 -6.13
N LEU A 65 2.46 -11.39 -5.39
CA LEU A 65 3.88 -11.62 -5.69
C LEU A 65 4.33 -13.02 -5.20
N ASP A 66 3.69 -13.57 -4.15
CA ASP A 66 3.91 -14.93 -3.62
C ASP A 66 3.52 -16.09 -4.57
N VAL A 67 3.07 -15.85 -5.81
CA VAL A 67 2.83 -16.91 -6.82
C VAL A 67 4.10 -17.24 -7.62
N ALA A 68 5.27 -16.84 -7.12
CA ALA A 68 6.57 -17.16 -7.70
C ALA A 68 7.50 -17.80 -6.66
N ALA A 69 7.14 -18.99 -6.19
CA ALA A 69 8.05 -19.95 -5.55
C ALA A 69 7.82 -21.34 -6.13
#